data_AF-A0A533UL26-F1
#
_entry.id   AF-A0A533UL26-F1
#
_cell.length_a   1.000
_cell.length_b   1.000
_cell.length_c   1.000
_cell.angle_alpha   90.00
_cell.angle_beta   90.00
_cell.angle_gamma   90.00
#
_symmetry.space_group_name_H-M   'P 1'
#
loop_
_entity.id
_entity.type
_entity.pdbx_description
1 polymer ?
#
loop_
_entity_poly.entity_id
_entity_poly.type
_entity_poly.pdbx_seq_one_letter_code
_entity_poly.pdbx_strand_id
1 'polypeptide(L)'
;NHIYNNGDQGFICSVHCLNVTIINNTIEHNGAGIGLHWLNTHSVIKDNIVRYNAKFGIFIEKNSSHNLVINNTIIGNQYGIGLIQNSNGNNLTQNILVDNISGQIIVEPDSQSNIESDNKVYSSKDPSTIPQRVKSQMTEIFAGEQK
;
A
#
# COMPACT_ATOMS: atom_id res chain seq x y z
N ASN A 1 10.93 1.87 10.54
CA ASN A 1 12.10 1.51 9.71
C ASN A 1 12.09 2.29 8.42
N HIS A 2 13.25 2.45 7.77
CA HIS A 2 13.35 2.98 6.41
C HIS A 2 13.93 1.88 5.51
N ILE A 3 13.13 1.40 4.56
CA ILE A 3 13.42 0.25 3.73
C ILE A 3 13.39 0.69 2.27
N TYR A 4 14.53 0.65 1.60
CA TYR A 4 14.65 1.22 0.27
C TYR A 4 15.67 0.52 -0.62
N ASN A 5 15.50 0.66 -1.94
CA ASN A 5 16.40 0.15 -2.98
C ASN A 5 16.62 -1.37 -2.96
N ASN A 6 15.59 -2.15 -2.62
CA ASN A 6 15.64 -3.61 -2.72
C ASN A 6 15.10 -4.09 -4.07
N GLY A 7 15.80 -5.03 -4.71
CA GLY A 7 15.47 -5.50 -6.05
C GLY A 7 14.16 -6.29 -6.17
N ASP A 8 13.64 -6.81 -5.05
CA ASP A 8 12.34 -7.47 -4.98
C ASP A 8 11.42 -6.76 -3.99
N GLN A 9 11.03 -7.37 -2.88
CA GLN A 9 10.07 -6.76 -1.96
C GLN A 9 10.78 -6.01 -0.82
N GLY A 10 10.21 -4.89 -0.37
CA GLY A 10 10.71 -4.14 0.79
C GLY A 10 10.43 -4.88 2.11
N PHE A 11 9.18 -5.27 2.35
CA PHE A 11 8.78 -6.01 3.55
C PHE A 11 7.91 -7.22 3.18
N ILE A 12 8.28 -8.40 3.67
CA ILE A 12 7.61 -9.66 3.33
C ILE A 12 7.13 -10.37 4.60
N CYS A 13 5.85 -10.72 4.66
CA CYS A 13 5.37 -11.83 5.46
C CYS A 13 5.10 -12.99 4.50
N SER A 14 5.84 -14.09 4.63
CA SER A 14 5.86 -15.12 3.59
C SER A 14 4.80 -16.19 3.78
N VAL A 15 4.91 -17.07 4.77
CA VAL A 15 3.98 -18.19 4.96
C VAL A 15 3.56 -18.25 6.43
N HIS A 16 2.24 -18.33 6.67
CA HIS A 16 1.67 -18.57 8.01
C HIS A 16 2.15 -17.57 9.09
N CYS A 17 2.38 -16.31 8.76
CA CYS A 17 2.60 -15.30 9.79
C CYS A 17 1.25 -14.84 10.37
N LEU A 18 1.16 -14.86 11.69
CA LEU A 18 -0.03 -14.52 12.46
C LEU A 18 0.28 -13.32 13.35
N ASN A 19 -0.65 -12.37 13.44
CA ASN A 19 -0.55 -11.21 14.35
C ASN A 19 0.71 -10.35 14.14
N VAL A 20 1.14 -10.16 12.89
CA VAL A 20 2.28 -9.29 12.58
C VAL A 20 1.84 -7.83 12.61
N THR A 21 2.66 -6.96 13.22
CA THR A 21 2.40 -5.52 13.25
C THR A 21 3.49 -4.78 12.46
N ILE A 22 3.11 -4.13 11.37
CA ILE A 22 3.98 -3.35 10.49
C ILE A 22 3.53 -1.89 10.58
N ILE A 23 4.20 -1.10 11.41
CA ILE A 23 3.80 0.29 11.70
C ILE A 23 4.94 1.29 11.59
N ASN A 24 4.60 2.53 11.19
CA ASN A 24 5.51 3.67 11.17
C ASN A 24 6.81 3.40 10.38
N ASN A 25 6.67 2.83 9.19
CA ASN A 25 7.78 2.59 8.28
C ASN A 25 7.67 3.45 7.01
N THR A 26 8.83 3.76 6.43
CA THR A 26 8.95 4.30 5.06
C THR A 26 9.49 3.18 4.17
N ILE A 27 8.72 2.76 3.17
CA ILE A 27 9.08 1.71 2.21
C ILE A 27 9.04 2.29 0.80
N GLU A 28 10.21 2.37 0.14
CA GLU A 28 10.31 3.07 -1.14
C GLU A 28 11.36 2.52 -2.10
N HIS A 29 11.16 2.73 -3.40
CA HIS A 29 12.13 2.32 -4.44
C HIS A 29 12.50 0.83 -4.41
N ASN A 30 11.56 -0.03 -4.03
CA ASN A 30 11.74 -1.48 -4.11
C ASN A 30 11.00 -2.03 -5.34
N GLY A 31 11.24 -3.30 -5.69
CA GLY A 31 10.44 -4.03 -6.67
C GLY A 31 8.95 -4.06 -6.29
N ALA A 32 8.62 -4.32 -5.02
CA ALA A 32 7.29 -4.12 -4.44
C ALA A 32 7.42 -3.64 -2.99
N GLY A 33 6.38 -3.00 -2.44
CA GLY A 33 6.42 -2.44 -1.08
C GLY A 33 6.27 -3.50 0.02
N ILE A 34 5.04 -3.65 0.54
CA ILE A 34 4.70 -4.59 1.61
C ILE A 34 3.84 -5.73 1.04
N GLY A 35 4.29 -6.98 1.22
CA GLY A 35 3.59 -8.19 0.79
C GLY A 35 3.17 -9.09 1.95
N LEU A 36 1.89 -9.44 2.02
CA LEU A 36 1.39 -10.54 2.84
C LEU A 36 1.02 -11.72 1.94
N HIS A 37 1.85 -12.77 1.95
CA HIS A 37 1.67 -13.95 1.11
C HIS A 37 1.13 -15.18 1.87
N TRP A 38 0.69 -16.21 1.16
CA TRP A 38 0.35 -17.54 1.68
C TRP A 38 -0.13 -17.63 3.14
N LEU A 39 -1.45 -17.51 3.32
CA LEU A 39 -2.14 -17.81 4.57
C LEU A 39 -1.70 -16.91 5.75
N ASN A 40 -1.33 -15.66 5.47
CA ASN A 40 -1.12 -14.66 6.51
C ASN A 40 -2.45 -14.13 7.04
N THR A 41 -2.55 -13.96 8.36
CA THR A 41 -3.82 -13.55 8.97
C THR A 41 -3.65 -12.70 10.23
N HIS A 42 -4.69 -11.91 10.54
CA HIS A 42 -4.78 -11.05 11.71
C HIS A 42 -3.61 -10.07 11.87
N SER A 43 -2.95 -9.70 10.76
CA SER A 43 -1.83 -8.76 10.76
C SER A 43 -2.33 -7.32 10.55
N VAL A 44 -1.55 -6.35 11.03
CA VAL A 44 -1.86 -4.93 10.97
C VAL A 44 -0.75 -4.19 10.23
N ILE A 45 -1.09 -3.56 9.11
CA ILE A 45 -0.25 -2.63 8.36
C ILE A 45 -0.81 -1.23 8.57
N LYS A 46 -0.14 -0.39 9.37
CA LYS A 46 -0.70 0.90 9.78
C LYS A 46 0.32 2.03 9.82
N ASP A 47 -0.10 3.24 9.45
CA ASP A 47 0.71 4.46 9.54
C ASP A 47 2.05 4.36 8.76
N ASN A 48 2.10 3.57 7.69
CA ASN A 48 3.28 3.48 6.83
C ASN A 48 3.20 4.45 5.65
N ILE A 49 4.36 4.87 5.16
CA ILE A 49 4.54 5.59 3.91
C ILE A 49 5.12 4.60 2.89
N VAL A 50 4.35 4.28 1.85
CA VAL A 50 4.73 3.27 0.84
C VAL A 50 4.71 3.90 -0.54
N ARG A 51 5.89 4.19 -1.11
CA ARG A 51 5.97 5.03 -2.30
C ARG A 51 6.99 4.59 -3.33
N TYR A 52 6.70 4.88 -4.60
CA TYR A 52 7.65 4.72 -5.70
C TYR A 52 8.24 3.30 -5.83
N ASN A 53 7.49 2.27 -5.46
CA ASN A 53 7.86 0.88 -5.70
C ASN A 53 7.40 0.46 -7.11
N ALA A 54 8.18 -0.39 -7.76
CA ALA A 54 8.00 -0.72 -9.18
C ALA A 54 6.73 -1.53 -9.49
N LYS A 55 6.11 -2.15 -8.48
CA LYS A 55 4.86 -2.93 -8.59
C LYS A 55 3.80 -2.41 -7.60
N PHE A 56 3.20 -3.29 -6.81
CA PHE A 56 2.27 -2.93 -5.75
C PHE A 56 2.98 -2.19 -4.61
N GLY A 57 2.32 -1.17 -4.08
CA GLY A 57 2.69 -0.58 -2.79
C GLY A 57 2.41 -1.58 -1.68
N ILE A 58 1.16 -1.99 -1.52
CA ILE A 58 0.76 -3.02 -0.55
C ILE A 58 0.00 -4.11 -1.31
N PHE A 59 0.25 -5.38 -1.02
CA PHE A 59 -0.58 -6.45 -1.55
C PHE A 59 -0.76 -7.59 -0.55
N ILE A 60 -1.95 -8.20 -0.63
CA ILE A 60 -2.35 -9.35 0.15
C ILE A 60 -2.80 -10.42 -0.84
N GLU A 61 -2.16 -11.58 -0.77
CA GLU A 61 -2.39 -12.64 -1.74
C GLU A 61 -2.41 -14.04 -1.13
N LYS A 62 -2.85 -15.01 -1.94
CA LYS A 62 -2.74 -16.46 -1.68
C LYS A 62 -3.42 -16.86 -0.36
N ASN A 63 -4.73 -16.64 -0.30
CA ASN A 63 -5.57 -16.99 0.86
C ASN A 63 -5.20 -16.26 2.16
N SER A 64 -4.46 -15.15 2.08
CA SER A 64 -4.20 -14.29 3.23
C SER A 64 -5.45 -13.47 3.56
N SER A 65 -5.89 -13.51 4.82
CA SER A 65 -7.24 -13.08 5.20
C SER A 65 -7.28 -12.41 6.57
N HIS A 66 -8.32 -11.60 6.82
CA HIS A 66 -8.54 -10.96 8.12
C HIS A 66 -7.38 -10.03 8.55
N ASN A 67 -6.73 -9.39 7.59
CA ASN A 67 -5.68 -8.40 7.86
C ASN A 67 -6.25 -6.98 7.78
N LEU A 68 -5.60 -6.06 8.51
CA LEU A 68 -5.97 -4.66 8.58
C LEU A 68 -4.90 -3.81 7.88
N VAL A 69 -5.30 -3.02 6.88
CA VAL A 69 -4.45 -2.02 6.22
C VAL A 69 -5.09 -0.65 6.49
N ILE A 70 -4.52 0.11 7.43
CA ILE A 70 -5.19 1.29 8.00
C ILE A 70 -4.28 2.51 8.01
N ASN A 71 -4.79 3.67 7.56
CA ASN A 71 -4.09 4.97 7.64
C ASN A 71 -2.68 4.98 7.02
N ASN A 72 -2.45 4.18 5.98
CA ASN A 72 -1.21 4.23 5.23
C ASN A 72 -1.28 5.31 4.14
N THR A 73 -0.13 5.86 3.78
CA THR A 73 0.01 6.80 2.65
C THR A 73 0.76 6.11 1.52
N ILE A 74 0.08 5.88 0.39
CA ILE A 74 0.56 5.05 -0.71
C ILE A 74 0.66 5.87 -2.00
N ILE A 75 1.88 6.13 -2.46
CA ILE A 75 2.15 7.18 -3.47
C ILE A 75 2.93 6.61 -4.67
N GLY A 76 2.44 6.83 -5.89
CA GLY A 76 3.25 6.68 -7.10
C GLY A 76 3.84 5.28 -7.33
N ASN A 77 3.22 4.22 -6.79
CA ASN A 77 3.57 2.84 -7.12
C ASN A 77 2.88 2.45 -8.44
N GLN A 78 3.27 1.34 -9.07
CA GLN A 78 2.51 0.86 -10.25
C GLN A 78 1.05 0.57 -9.88
N TYR A 79 0.83 -0.05 -8.73
CA TYR A 79 -0.48 -0.28 -8.14
C TYR A 79 -0.46 0.09 -6.66
N GLY A 80 -1.53 0.67 -6.13
CA GLY A 80 -1.59 1.10 -4.73
C GLY A 80 -1.72 -0.09 -3.76
N ILE A 81 -2.95 -0.59 -3.59
CA ILE A 81 -3.27 -1.77 -2.77
C ILE A 81 -3.89 -2.87 -3.65
N GLY A 82 -3.40 -4.10 -3.54
CA GLY A 82 -3.97 -5.28 -4.21
C GLY A 82 -4.50 -6.33 -3.22
N LEU A 83 -5.75 -6.75 -3.38
CA LEU A 83 -6.32 -7.95 -2.76
C LEU A 83 -6.58 -8.98 -3.86
N ILE A 84 -5.73 -9.99 -3.93
CA ILE A 84 -5.70 -10.91 -5.08
C ILE A 84 -5.65 -12.36 -4.61
N GLN A 85 -6.04 -13.29 -5.48
CA GLN A 85 -5.86 -14.73 -5.27
C GLN A 85 -6.48 -15.23 -3.96
N ASN A 86 -7.80 -15.07 -3.83
CA ASN A 86 -8.63 -15.51 -2.71
C ASN A 86 -8.29 -14.82 -1.36
N SER A 87 -7.93 -13.54 -1.40
CA SER A 87 -7.59 -12.77 -0.19
C SER A 87 -8.83 -12.17 0.46
N ASN A 88 -9.50 -12.99 1.26
CA ASN A 88 -10.85 -12.70 1.78
C ASN A 88 -10.84 -11.98 3.13
N GLY A 89 -11.89 -11.23 3.43
CA GLY A 89 -12.13 -10.71 4.78
C GLY A 89 -11.11 -9.68 5.28
N ASN A 90 -10.36 -9.04 4.39
CA ASN A 90 -9.40 -7.99 4.74
C ASN A 90 -10.08 -6.62 4.82
N ASN A 91 -9.52 -5.72 5.62
CA ASN A 91 -10.06 -4.39 5.82
C ASN A 91 -9.04 -3.32 5.42
N LEU A 92 -9.39 -2.55 4.39
CA LEU A 92 -8.66 -1.40 3.90
C LEU A 92 -9.41 -0.13 4.32
N THR A 93 -8.97 0.53 5.38
CA THR A 93 -9.65 1.71 5.93
C THR A 93 -8.75 2.92 6.03
N GLN A 94 -9.27 4.11 5.69
CA GLN A 94 -8.60 5.40 5.93
C GLN A 94 -7.22 5.54 5.26
N ASN A 95 -6.91 4.74 4.23
CA ASN A 95 -5.67 4.88 3.50
C ASN A 95 -5.75 6.08 2.55
N ILE A 96 -4.62 6.77 2.37
CA ILE A 96 -4.49 7.84 1.38
C ILE A 96 -3.68 7.30 0.21
N LEU A 97 -4.24 7.37 -0.98
CA LEU A 97 -3.59 6.91 -2.21
C LEU A 97 -3.41 8.08 -3.17
N VAL A 98 -2.22 8.23 -3.74
CA VAL A 98 -1.88 9.34 -4.63
C VAL A 98 -1.13 8.84 -5.85
N ASP A 99 -1.68 9.09 -7.04
CA ASP A 99 -1.06 8.81 -8.35
C ASP A 99 -0.41 7.41 -8.50
N ASN A 100 -0.95 6.37 -7.87
CA ASN A 100 -0.57 5.00 -8.25
C ASN A 100 -1.00 4.73 -9.70
N ILE A 101 -0.09 4.24 -10.54
CA ILE A 101 -0.12 4.44 -11.99
C ILE A 101 -1.28 3.70 -12.67
N SER A 102 -1.43 2.41 -12.37
CA SER A 102 -2.36 1.52 -13.06
C SER A 102 -3.61 1.22 -12.24
N GLY A 103 -3.61 1.51 -10.93
CA GLY A 103 -4.78 1.34 -10.06
C GLY A 103 -4.48 1.76 -8.62
N GLN A 104 -5.47 2.36 -7.95
CA GLN A 104 -5.32 2.78 -6.55
C GLN A 104 -5.60 1.60 -5.62
N ILE A 105 -6.79 1.00 -5.71
CA ILE A 105 -7.13 -0.25 -5.02
C ILE A 105 -7.66 -1.22 -6.07
N ILE A 106 -7.17 -2.45 -6.04
CA ILE A 106 -7.60 -3.54 -6.91
C ILE A 106 -8.01 -4.71 -6.04
N VAL A 107 -9.21 -5.22 -6.27
CA VAL A 107 -9.73 -6.43 -5.64
C VAL A 107 -10.12 -7.39 -6.75
N GLU A 108 -9.51 -8.58 -6.76
CA GLU A 108 -9.87 -9.63 -7.73
C GLU A 108 -11.23 -10.24 -7.37
N PRO A 109 -11.99 -10.76 -8.37
CA PRO A 109 -13.33 -11.31 -8.13
C PRO A 109 -13.40 -12.47 -7.12
N ASP A 110 -12.29 -13.19 -6.94
CA ASP A 110 -12.17 -14.30 -5.98
C ASP A 110 -11.82 -13.84 -4.56
N SER A 111 -11.50 -12.56 -4.36
CA SER A 111 -11.12 -11.95 -3.09
C SER A 111 -12.33 -11.23 -2.49
N GLN A 112 -13.12 -11.98 -1.73
CA GLN A 112 -14.46 -11.64 -1.28
C GLN A 112 -14.51 -11.13 0.16
N SER A 113 -15.63 -10.51 0.52
CA SER A 113 -15.93 -10.02 1.87
C SER A 113 -14.90 -9.02 2.42
N ASN A 114 -14.22 -8.30 1.52
CA ASN A 114 -13.29 -7.24 1.87
C ASN A 114 -14.04 -5.94 2.15
N ILE A 115 -13.46 -5.12 3.03
CA ILE A 115 -14.00 -3.79 3.37
C ILE A 115 -13.05 -2.74 2.81
N GLU A 116 -13.60 -1.81 2.04
CA GLU A 116 -12.89 -0.65 1.48
C GLU A 116 -13.62 0.62 1.90
N SER A 117 -13.28 1.16 3.07
CA SER A 117 -14.00 2.31 3.66
C SER A 117 -13.09 3.49 3.94
N ASP A 118 -13.60 4.71 3.75
CA ASP A 118 -12.91 5.96 4.09
C ASP A 118 -11.52 6.15 3.45
N ASN A 119 -11.17 5.36 2.43
CA ASN A 119 -9.95 5.55 1.67
C ASN A 119 -10.10 6.80 0.80
N LYS A 120 -9.04 7.62 0.74
CA LYS A 120 -9.03 8.87 -0.03
C LYS A 120 -8.03 8.78 -1.16
N VAL A 121 -8.50 9.00 -2.37
CA VAL A 121 -7.67 9.04 -3.57
C VAL A 121 -7.49 10.49 -3.99
N TYR A 122 -6.24 10.86 -4.24
CA TYR A 122 -5.88 12.18 -4.76
C TYR A 122 -5.05 12.06 -6.03
N SER A 123 -4.97 13.16 -6.77
CA SER A 123 -4.02 13.29 -7.88
C SER A 123 -3.17 14.55 -7.71
N SER A 124 -1.89 14.44 -8.00
CA SER A 124 -0.96 15.58 -8.06
C SER A 124 -1.33 16.61 -9.11
N LYS A 125 -2.21 16.29 -10.05
CA LYS A 125 -2.77 17.29 -10.99
C LYS A 125 -3.64 18.33 -10.30
N ASP A 126 -4.16 18.04 -9.11
CA ASP A 126 -4.84 19.01 -8.24
C ASP A 126 -4.22 18.99 -6.83
N PRO A 127 -3.04 19.62 -6.66
CA PRO A 127 -2.34 19.65 -5.39
C PRO A 127 -3.16 20.29 -4.27
N SER A 128 -4.16 21.12 -4.57
CA SER A 128 -4.94 21.84 -3.55
C SER A 128 -5.74 20.87 -2.66
N THR A 129 -6.12 19.71 -3.20
CA THR A 129 -6.90 18.68 -2.50
C THR A 129 -6.04 17.79 -1.59
N ILE A 130 -4.73 17.72 -1.84
CA ILE A 130 -3.81 16.84 -1.13
C ILE A 130 -3.54 17.38 0.29
N PRO A 131 -3.71 16.58 1.36
CA PRO A 131 -3.38 17.00 2.71
C PRO A 131 -1.91 17.42 2.85
N GLN A 132 -1.63 18.48 3.62
CA GLN A 132 -0.27 19.01 3.78
C GLN A 132 0.74 17.94 4.27
N ARG A 133 0.30 17.06 5.19
CA ARG A 133 1.14 15.94 5.69
C ARG A 133 1.58 15.00 4.56
N VAL A 134 0.73 14.80 3.55
CA VAL A 134 1.01 13.91 2.41
C VAL A 134 1.91 14.61 1.39
N LYS A 135 1.72 15.91 1.14
CA LYS A 135 2.60 16.69 0.24
C LYS A 135 4.06 16.61 0.64
N SER A 136 4.35 16.67 1.95
CA SER A 136 5.72 16.53 2.48
C SER A 136 6.38 15.18 2.15
N GLN A 137 5.59 14.18 1.76
CA GLN A 137 6.01 12.82 1.43
C GLN A 137 6.04 12.57 -0.09
N MET A 138 5.77 13.57 -0.93
CA MET A 138 5.71 13.46 -2.39
C MET A 138 6.95 14.05 -3.09
N THR A 139 8.15 13.79 -2.54
CA THR A 139 9.40 14.44 -2.94
C THR A 139 9.76 14.32 -4.42
N GLU A 140 9.27 13.31 -5.14
CA GLU A 140 9.58 13.11 -6.57
C GLU A 140 8.50 13.61 -7.52
N ILE A 141 7.26 13.74 -7.05
CA ILE A 141 6.15 14.15 -7.91
C ILE A 141 6.19 15.66 -8.20
N PHE A 142 6.73 16.45 -7.28
CA PHE A 142 6.92 17.90 -7.45
C PHE A 142 8.31 18.29 -7.98
N ALA A 143 9.24 17.34 -8.12
CA ALA A 143 10.58 17.61 -8.65
C ALA A 143 10.58 17.98 -10.16
N GLY A 144 9.47 17.72 -10.86
CA GLY A 144 9.26 18.13 -12.25
C GLY A 144 8.75 19.57 -12.44
N GLU A 145 8.36 20.27 -11.36
CA GLU A 145 7.86 21.65 -11.42
C GLU A 145 8.92 22.71 -11.08
N GLN A 146 10.19 22.30 -10.88
CA GLN A 146 11.33 23.21 -10.77
C GLN A 146 12.27 23.07 -11.97
N LYS A 147 11.80 23.50 -13.15
CA LYS A 147 12.65 23.99 -14.24
C LYS A 147 11.98 25.15 -14.94
#